data_AF-A0A512UHX9-F1
#
_entry.id   AF-A0A512UHX9-F1
#
_cell.length_a   1.000
_cell.length_b   1.000
_cell.length_c   1.000
_cell.angle_alpha   90.00
_cell.angle_beta   90.00
_cell.angle_gamma   90.00
#
_symmetry.space_group_name_H-M   'P 1'
#
loop_
_entity.id
_entity.type
_entity.pdbx_description
1 polymer ?
#
loop_
_entity_poly.entity_id
_entity_poly.type
_entity_poly.pdbx_seq_one_letter_code
_entity_poly.pdbx_strand_id
1 'polypeptide(L)'
;MTISFEYNSYLEDPMKNFSDSVRISFDALQDFQFKPLDPSVLEKSLTGKLEPSIFGKLKLFQHKEPKKQDNEALLDANDHYNLNFIYNVLRRHFEARNRNYAVSVNHKSSPRDVCKTLSAERDSDTINTHVSLVQDEEVFEKTSFLRSETEVLAGRLVSEYTAKNHIPVFYDTKELLHQQEPETMIRDEVLIKHDNLLLPDFSASSYFQIPYGRDVSGHVSTSASIVASNFLGMDTISTYPEGENSRVGTRKGLVNVVDATESIKAYLNQLQILQHVHFTHTAHAQVFKSTHSYSHLRALGYSLHGSMSRNIIEAYTSRFTACALGSSYLAATQRKYWVLKAVEQKPHLFTDMRCVVTHISRDIELGSVSEDNSHPQSESDLPPHQLFDQSSWPSSECQAVRAYCEELGIEVELLVGREREVMVGSELTASAVLHVDASSGIILMG
;
A
#
# COMPACT_ATOMS: atom_id res chain seq x y z
N MET A 1 -13.27 19.82 -8.97
CA MET A 1 -12.13 20.43 -8.25
C MET A 1 -10.90 20.19 -9.09
N THR A 2 -10.17 21.23 -9.45
CA THR A 2 -8.96 21.11 -10.27
C THR A 2 -7.75 21.47 -9.42
N ILE A 3 -6.72 20.64 -9.47
CA ILE A 3 -5.42 20.91 -8.84
C ILE A 3 -4.45 21.26 -9.96
N SER A 4 -3.91 22.45 -9.93
CA SER A 4 -2.93 22.93 -10.92
C SER A 4 -1.61 23.22 -10.22
N PHE A 5 -0.50 22.84 -10.84
CA PHE A 5 0.82 23.22 -10.39
C PHE A 5 1.70 23.58 -11.58
N GLU A 6 2.63 24.50 -11.35
CA GLU A 6 3.61 24.90 -12.35
C GLU A 6 4.84 23.99 -12.28
N TYR A 7 5.17 23.36 -13.41
CA TYR A 7 6.32 22.47 -13.52
C TYR A 7 7.44 23.12 -14.33
N ASN A 8 8.54 23.48 -13.67
CA ASN A 8 9.70 24.11 -14.31
C ASN A 8 10.86 23.12 -14.44
N SER A 9 11.09 22.60 -15.65
CA SER A 9 12.14 21.61 -15.92
C SER A 9 13.58 22.13 -15.80
N TYR A 10 13.78 23.45 -15.69
CA TYR A 10 15.10 24.07 -15.62
C TYR A 10 15.64 24.22 -14.19
N LEU A 11 14.81 23.96 -13.18
CA LEU A 11 15.25 23.97 -11.78
C LEU A 11 16.07 22.72 -11.45
N GLU A 12 17.05 22.85 -10.55
CA GLU A 12 17.86 21.71 -10.06
C GLU A 12 17.00 20.63 -9.38
N ASP A 13 15.97 21.06 -8.63
CA ASP A 13 14.95 20.16 -8.07
C ASP A 13 13.55 20.77 -8.24
N PRO A 14 12.84 20.41 -9.34
CA PRO A 14 11.52 20.95 -9.62
C PRO A 14 10.42 20.42 -8.68
N MET A 15 10.74 19.44 -7.82
CA MET A 15 9.78 18.76 -6.92
C MET A 15 10.03 19.06 -5.44
N LYS A 16 10.89 20.05 -5.12
CA LYS A 16 11.27 20.38 -3.75
C LYS A 16 10.24 21.25 -3.03
N ASN A 17 9.72 22.30 -3.68
CA ASN A 17 8.80 23.26 -3.07
C ASN A 17 7.53 23.43 -3.94
N PHE A 18 6.39 22.95 -3.42
CA PHE A 18 5.08 23.11 -4.06
C PHE A 18 4.23 24.23 -3.43
N SER A 19 4.66 24.80 -2.30
CA SER A 19 3.89 25.76 -1.52
C SER A 19 3.41 26.98 -2.32
N ASP A 20 4.22 27.44 -3.28
CA ASP A 20 3.92 28.65 -4.06
C ASP A 20 3.38 28.37 -5.46
N SER A 21 3.55 27.15 -5.97
CA SER A 21 3.16 26.78 -7.33
C SER A 21 1.78 26.13 -7.41
N VAL A 22 1.23 25.62 -6.30
CA VAL A 22 -0.06 24.93 -6.29
C VAL A 22 -1.23 25.89 -6.21
N ARG A 23 -2.20 25.69 -7.10
CA ARG A 23 -3.48 26.39 -7.12
C ARG A 23 -4.61 25.36 -7.18
N ILE A 24 -5.68 25.61 -6.45
CA ILE A 24 -6.89 24.79 -6.48
C ILE A 24 -8.06 25.66 -6.92
N SER A 25 -8.80 25.21 -7.93
CA SER A 25 -9.95 25.92 -8.51
C SER A 25 -11.20 25.05 -8.58
N PHE A 26 -12.34 25.72 -8.75
CA PHE A 26 -13.62 25.10 -9.04
C PHE A 26 -13.97 25.33 -10.51
N ASP A 27 -13.63 24.35 -11.34
CA ASP A 27 -13.86 24.43 -12.78
C ASP A 27 -15.05 23.57 -13.21
N ALA A 28 -15.81 24.07 -14.18
CA ALA A 28 -16.83 23.30 -14.86
C ALA A 28 -16.18 22.51 -15.99
N LEU A 29 -16.33 21.19 -15.96
CA LEU A 29 -15.75 20.30 -16.98
C LEU A 29 -16.67 20.07 -18.20
N GLN A 30 -17.79 20.80 -18.30
CA GLN A 30 -18.82 20.57 -19.33
C GLN A 30 -18.30 20.80 -20.75
N ASP A 31 -17.32 21.68 -20.93
CA ASP A 31 -16.77 22.03 -22.25
C ASP A 31 -15.55 21.17 -22.64
N PHE A 32 -15.14 20.20 -21.81
CA PHE A 32 -13.97 19.36 -22.07
C PHE A 32 -14.35 18.07 -22.79
N GLN A 33 -13.62 17.74 -23.85
CA GLN A 33 -13.74 16.44 -24.53
C GLN A 33 -12.96 15.38 -23.76
N PHE A 34 -13.67 14.43 -23.16
CA PHE A 34 -13.05 13.28 -22.49
C PHE A 34 -12.78 12.17 -23.50
N LYS A 35 -11.52 11.75 -23.61
CA LYS A 35 -11.13 10.55 -24.35
C LYS A 35 -11.07 9.38 -23.36
N PRO A 36 -11.99 8.40 -23.41
CA PRO A 36 -11.87 7.21 -22.58
C PRO A 36 -10.65 6.40 -23.04
N LEU A 37 -9.77 6.04 -22.10
CA LEU A 37 -8.58 5.25 -22.38
C LEU A 37 -8.69 3.90 -21.68
N ASP A 38 -8.60 2.84 -22.47
CA ASP A 38 -8.48 1.49 -21.95
C ASP A 38 -7.07 1.27 -21.38
N PRO A 39 -6.91 0.59 -20.21
CA PRO A 39 -5.60 0.35 -19.61
C PRO A 39 -4.60 -0.32 -20.55
N SER A 40 -5.08 -1.23 -21.43
CA SER A 40 -4.22 -1.92 -22.39
C SER A 40 -3.66 -0.95 -23.45
N VAL A 41 -4.47 -0.01 -23.93
CA VAL A 41 -4.07 1.01 -24.90
C VAL A 41 -3.08 1.99 -24.27
N LEU A 42 -3.33 2.39 -23.02
CA LEU A 42 -2.41 3.27 -22.27
C LEU A 42 -1.04 2.61 -22.07
N GLU A 43 -1.01 1.32 -21.72
CA GLU A 43 0.25 0.57 -21.58
C GLU A 43 1.01 0.50 -22.91
N LYS A 44 0.32 0.16 -24.01
CA LYS A 44 0.92 0.12 -25.36
C LYS A 44 1.43 1.50 -25.80
N SER A 45 0.77 2.58 -25.39
CA SER A 45 1.20 3.96 -25.66
C SER A 45 2.47 4.31 -24.87
N LEU A 46 2.47 4.11 -23.55
CA LEU A 46 3.60 4.42 -22.67
C LEU A 46 4.82 3.53 -22.94
N THR A 47 4.63 2.36 -23.52
CA THR A 47 5.73 1.47 -23.97
C THR A 47 6.26 1.83 -25.36
N GLY A 48 5.64 2.79 -26.06
CA GLY A 48 6.03 3.18 -27.42
C GLY A 48 5.67 2.15 -28.49
N LYS A 49 4.82 1.16 -28.19
CA LYS A 49 4.37 0.14 -29.14
C LYS A 49 3.35 0.69 -30.15
N LEU A 50 2.60 1.72 -29.77
CA LEU A 50 1.65 2.42 -30.66
C LEU A 50 2.27 3.56 -31.47
N GLU A 51 3.46 4.03 -31.10
CA GLU A 51 4.17 5.04 -31.90
C GLU A 51 4.68 4.38 -33.20
N PRO A 52 4.47 5.01 -34.37
CA PRO A 52 5.04 4.52 -35.61
C PRO A 52 6.56 4.62 -35.52
N SER A 53 7.21 3.51 -35.17
CA SER A 53 8.66 3.44 -35.02
C SER A 53 9.37 4.02 -36.25
N ILE A 54 10.28 4.97 -36.03
CA ILE A 54 11.17 5.50 -37.07
C ILE A 54 12.00 4.35 -37.68
N PHE A 55 12.31 3.32 -36.89
CA PHE A 55 12.96 2.08 -37.33
C PHE A 55 11.99 1.06 -37.95
N GLY A 56 10.67 1.21 -37.76
CA GLY A 56 9.65 0.43 -38.46
C GLY A 56 9.64 0.70 -39.96
N LYS A 57 10.08 1.90 -40.40
CA LYS A 57 10.30 2.23 -41.81
C LYS A 57 11.57 1.62 -42.40
N LEU A 58 12.46 1.06 -41.58
CA LEU A 58 13.74 0.46 -41.99
C LEU A 58 13.78 -1.07 -41.84
N LYS A 59 12.72 -1.71 -41.31
CA LYS A 59 12.63 -3.17 -41.22
C LYS A 59 12.07 -3.75 -42.53
N LEU A 60 12.97 -4.19 -43.41
CA LEU A 60 12.66 -4.79 -44.71
C LEU A 60 11.87 -6.11 -44.66
N PHE A 61 11.65 -6.69 -43.47
CA PHE A 61 10.90 -7.94 -43.30
C PHE A 61 10.13 -7.92 -41.99
N GLN A 62 8.86 -7.52 -42.03
CA GLN A 62 7.88 -7.98 -41.04
C GLN A 62 6.71 -8.62 -41.76
N HIS A 63 6.42 -9.86 -41.37
CA HIS A 63 5.15 -10.52 -41.62
C HIS A 63 4.02 -9.61 -41.14
N LYS A 64 3.04 -9.38 -42.01
CA LYS A 64 1.79 -8.70 -41.67
C LYS A 64 1.11 -9.51 -40.57
N GLU A 65 1.17 -9.06 -39.32
CA GLU A 65 0.16 -9.46 -38.36
C GLU A 65 -1.20 -8.98 -38.90
N PRO A 66 -2.23 -9.84 -38.89
CA PRO A 66 -3.54 -9.45 -39.40
C PRO A 66 -4.07 -8.31 -38.54
N LYS A 67 -4.31 -7.16 -39.19
CA LYS A 67 -5.02 -6.02 -38.60
C LYS A 67 -6.35 -6.51 -38.05
N LYS A 68 -6.42 -6.77 -36.74
CA LYS A 68 -7.71 -6.75 -36.05
C LYS A 68 -8.21 -5.32 -36.13
N GLN A 69 -9.27 -5.14 -36.90
CA GLN A 69 -10.07 -3.92 -36.88
C GLN A 69 -10.83 -3.91 -35.55
N ASP A 70 -10.18 -3.49 -34.48
CA ASP A 70 -10.88 -3.10 -33.27
C ASP A 70 -10.85 -1.58 -33.19
N ASN A 71 -11.99 -0.99 -32.83
CA ASN A 71 -12.18 0.43 -32.58
C ASN A 71 -11.37 0.90 -31.36
N GLU A 72 -10.05 0.64 -31.35
CA GLU A 72 -9.14 1.20 -30.36
C GLU A 72 -9.15 2.72 -30.57
N ALA A 73 -9.45 3.46 -29.50
CA ALA A 73 -9.48 4.92 -29.53
C ALA A 73 -8.20 5.45 -30.18
N LEU A 74 -8.34 6.12 -31.33
CA LEU A 74 -7.21 6.69 -32.06
C LEU A 74 -6.59 7.78 -31.19
N LEU A 75 -5.49 7.43 -30.52
CA LEU A 75 -4.60 8.40 -29.91
C LEU A 75 -3.83 9.11 -31.03
N ASP A 76 -3.87 10.44 -31.01
CA ASP A 76 -3.10 11.25 -31.95
C ASP A 76 -1.64 11.36 -31.49
N ALA A 77 -0.73 11.77 -32.38
CA ALA A 77 0.67 11.99 -32.04
C ALA A 77 0.87 12.99 -30.88
N ASN A 78 -0.01 14.00 -30.79
CA ASN A 78 -0.04 14.95 -29.68
C ASN A 78 -0.44 14.29 -28.35
N ASP A 79 -1.37 13.33 -28.38
CA ASP A 79 -1.77 12.62 -27.17
C ASP A 79 -0.62 11.77 -26.65
N HIS A 80 0.09 11.05 -27.52
CA HIS A 80 1.29 10.30 -27.16
C HIS A 80 2.37 11.19 -26.54
N TYR A 81 2.64 12.36 -27.14
CA TYR A 81 3.58 13.33 -26.59
C TYR A 81 3.17 13.79 -25.19
N ASN A 82 1.90 14.16 -25.00
CA ASN A 82 1.37 14.61 -23.71
C ASN A 82 1.42 13.51 -22.65
N LEU A 83 1.05 12.28 -22.98
CA LEU A 83 1.13 11.13 -22.08
C LEU A 83 2.57 10.85 -21.64
N ASN A 84 3.52 10.87 -22.59
CA ASN A 84 4.94 10.69 -22.28
C ASN A 84 5.49 11.84 -21.42
N PHE A 85 5.05 13.08 -21.68
CA PHE A 85 5.41 14.22 -20.85
C PHE A 85 4.92 14.05 -19.41
N ILE A 86 3.63 13.73 -19.21
CA ILE A 86 3.03 13.48 -17.90
C ILE A 86 3.78 12.33 -17.19
N TYR A 87 4.01 11.23 -17.89
CA TYR A 87 4.75 10.09 -17.35
C TYR A 87 6.16 10.48 -16.85
N ASN A 88 6.88 11.31 -17.60
CA ASN A 88 8.21 11.80 -17.20
C ASN A 88 8.15 12.72 -15.97
N VAL A 89 7.11 13.55 -15.86
CA VAL A 89 6.87 14.39 -14.67
C VAL A 89 6.65 13.50 -13.44
N LEU A 90 5.81 12.48 -13.56
CA LEU A 90 5.55 11.50 -12.50
C LEU A 90 6.80 10.72 -12.11
N ARG A 91 7.62 10.30 -13.09
CA ARG A 91 8.89 9.63 -12.83
C ARG A 91 9.85 10.50 -12.02
N ARG A 92 9.94 11.80 -12.33
CA ARG A 92 10.75 12.74 -11.53
C ARG A 92 10.17 12.95 -10.12
N HIS A 93 8.86 12.94 -9.96
CA HIS A 93 8.23 12.97 -8.63
C HIS A 93 8.60 11.71 -7.82
N PHE A 94 8.52 10.53 -8.44
CA PHE A 94 8.92 9.26 -7.84
C PHE A 94 10.40 9.26 -7.42
N GLU A 95 11.30 9.74 -8.28
CA GLU A 95 12.72 9.90 -7.95
C GLU A 95 12.94 10.85 -6.76
N ALA A 96 12.21 11.97 -6.71
CA ALA A 96 12.29 12.91 -5.59
C ALA A 96 11.80 12.27 -4.27
N ARG A 97 10.72 11.47 -4.31
CA ARG A 97 10.27 10.68 -3.16
C ARG A 97 11.30 9.64 -2.72
N ASN A 98 11.95 8.99 -3.68
CA ASN A 98 13.00 8.03 -3.40
C ASN A 98 14.21 8.68 -2.69
N ARG A 99 14.55 9.92 -3.04
CA ARG A 99 15.56 10.70 -2.29
C ARG A 99 15.16 10.97 -0.84
N ASN A 100 13.85 11.03 -0.57
CA ASN A 100 13.28 11.12 0.78
C ASN A 100 12.97 9.73 1.39
N TYR A 101 13.74 8.70 1.04
CA TYR A 101 13.65 7.35 1.63
C TYR A 101 12.29 6.65 1.48
N ALA A 102 11.47 7.01 0.48
CA ALA A 102 10.24 6.28 0.18
C ALA A 102 10.51 4.79 -0.12
N VAL A 103 9.63 3.91 0.35
CA VAL A 103 9.72 2.46 0.11
C VAL A 103 8.52 2.08 -0.75
N SER A 104 8.78 1.77 -2.02
CA SER A 104 7.76 1.41 -3.02
C SER A 104 8.14 0.08 -3.66
N VAL A 105 7.17 -0.83 -3.80
CA VAL A 105 7.36 -2.14 -4.44
C VAL A 105 6.87 -2.07 -5.88
N ASN A 106 7.50 -2.84 -6.76
CA ASN A 106 7.03 -2.97 -8.13
C ASN A 106 5.61 -3.59 -8.17
N HIS A 107 4.71 -3.05 -8.99
CA HIS A 107 3.35 -3.53 -9.16
C HIS A 107 3.23 -5.00 -9.61
N LYS A 108 4.29 -5.61 -10.16
CA LYS A 108 4.33 -7.04 -10.50
C LYS A 108 4.25 -7.97 -9.28
N SER A 109 4.58 -7.47 -8.10
CA SER A 109 4.60 -8.23 -6.84
C SER A 109 3.22 -8.34 -6.17
N SER A 110 2.15 -7.85 -6.81
CA SER A 110 0.81 -7.92 -6.21
C SER A 110 0.41 -9.38 -5.97
N PRO A 111 -0.11 -9.71 -4.79
CA PRO A 111 -0.49 -11.08 -4.49
C PRO A 111 -1.67 -11.51 -5.36
N ARG A 112 -1.84 -12.83 -5.53
CA ARG A 112 -2.94 -13.38 -6.32
C ARG A 112 -4.29 -12.95 -5.75
N ASP A 113 -5.21 -12.60 -6.64
CA ASP A 113 -6.56 -12.21 -6.28
C ASP A 113 -7.48 -13.44 -6.15
N VAL A 114 -8.53 -13.29 -5.35
CA VAL A 114 -9.47 -14.37 -5.02
C VAL A 114 -10.67 -14.29 -5.97
N CYS A 115 -10.73 -15.21 -6.94
CA CYS A 115 -11.91 -15.38 -7.77
C CYS A 115 -12.85 -16.42 -7.17
N LYS A 116 -14.13 -16.06 -7.02
CA LYS A 116 -15.19 -16.94 -6.55
C LYS A 116 -16.15 -17.23 -7.69
N THR A 117 -16.31 -18.50 -8.02
CA THR A 117 -17.34 -18.95 -8.96
C THR A 117 -18.37 -19.76 -8.18
N LEU A 118 -19.63 -19.36 -8.32
CA LEU A 118 -20.76 -20.04 -7.71
C LEU A 118 -21.40 -20.91 -8.78
N SER A 119 -21.42 -22.22 -8.55
CA SER A 119 -22.18 -23.16 -9.37
C SER A 119 -23.34 -23.71 -8.56
N ALA A 120 -24.56 -23.47 -9.07
CA ALA A 120 -25.75 -24.14 -8.59
C ALA A 120 -25.92 -25.42 -9.41
N GLU A 121 -25.96 -26.57 -8.73
CA GLU A 121 -26.32 -27.82 -9.37
C GLU A 121 -27.83 -27.82 -9.63
N ARG A 122 -28.28 -28.22 -10.82
CA ARG A 122 -29.68 -28.03 -11.24
C ARG A 122 -30.71 -28.83 -10.42
N ASP A 123 -30.25 -29.83 -9.66
CA ASP A 123 -31.09 -30.79 -8.94
C ASP A 123 -30.79 -30.86 -7.42
N SER A 124 -29.96 -29.96 -6.87
CA SER A 124 -29.68 -29.89 -5.43
C SER A 124 -29.79 -28.46 -4.90
N ASP A 125 -30.34 -28.28 -3.68
CA ASP A 125 -30.38 -26.99 -2.98
C ASP A 125 -28.99 -26.54 -2.49
N THR A 126 -27.91 -27.22 -2.91
CA THR A 126 -26.54 -26.93 -2.50
C THR A 126 -25.84 -26.04 -3.52
N ILE A 127 -25.41 -24.87 -3.08
CA ILE A 127 -24.58 -23.95 -3.87
C ILE A 127 -23.12 -24.35 -3.65
N ASN A 128 -22.46 -24.83 -4.70
CA ASN A 128 -21.04 -25.13 -4.68
C ASN A 128 -20.24 -23.85 -4.97
N THR A 129 -19.33 -23.49 -4.07
CA THR A 129 -18.43 -22.35 -4.26
C THR A 129 -17.05 -22.87 -4.64
N HIS A 130 -16.65 -22.65 -5.89
CA HIS A 130 -15.27 -22.91 -6.32
C HIS A 130 -14.47 -21.61 -6.15
N VAL A 131 -13.34 -21.70 -5.46
CA VAL A 131 -12.44 -20.57 -5.24
C VAL A 131 -11.13 -20.84 -5.95
N SER A 132 -10.62 -19.88 -6.70
CA SER A 132 -9.32 -19.97 -7.37
C SER A 132 -8.53 -18.69 -7.16
N LEU A 133 -7.22 -18.85 -6.95
CA LEU A 133 -6.30 -17.73 -6.92
C LEU A 133 -5.88 -17.42 -8.36
N VAL A 134 -6.29 -16.25 -8.85
CA VAL A 134 -5.98 -15.79 -10.20
C VAL A 134 -4.90 -14.73 -10.09
N GLN A 135 -3.87 -14.85 -10.91
CA GLN A 135 -2.94 -13.77 -11.16
C GLN A 135 -3.37 -13.13 -12.47
N ASP A 136 -3.54 -11.80 -12.49
CA ASP A 136 -3.85 -11.11 -13.74
C ASP A 136 -2.73 -11.39 -14.76
N GLU A 137 -3.09 -12.02 -15.87
CA GLU A 137 -2.14 -12.40 -16.92
C GLU A 137 -1.50 -11.18 -17.61
N GLU A 138 -2.18 -10.01 -17.54
CA GLU A 138 -1.72 -8.74 -18.10
C GLU A 138 -1.45 -7.72 -16.98
N VAL A 139 -0.24 -7.77 -16.39
CA VAL A 139 0.19 -6.73 -15.46
C VAL A 139 0.57 -5.46 -16.24
N PHE A 140 -0.31 -4.46 -16.24
CA PHE A 140 -0.05 -3.14 -16.81
C PHE A 140 0.82 -2.29 -15.87
N GLU A 141 2.13 -2.54 -15.89
CA GLU A 141 3.09 -1.92 -14.97
C GLU A 141 3.12 -0.38 -15.09
N LYS A 142 3.25 0.16 -16.30
CA LYS A 142 3.35 1.62 -16.49
C LYS A 142 2.04 2.33 -16.20
N THR A 143 0.92 1.69 -16.54
CA THR A 143 -0.42 2.21 -16.27
C THR A 143 -0.70 2.26 -14.77
N SER A 144 -0.37 1.20 -14.04
CA SER A 144 -0.50 1.13 -12.58
C SER A 144 0.40 2.16 -11.89
N PHE A 145 1.64 2.30 -12.36
CA PHE A 145 2.55 3.35 -11.91
C PHE A 145 1.97 4.74 -12.15
N LEU A 146 1.48 5.02 -13.36
CA LEU A 146 0.93 6.33 -13.71
C LEU A 146 -0.26 6.70 -12.81
N ARG A 147 -1.17 5.74 -12.56
CA ARG A 147 -2.31 5.95 -11.66
C ARG A 147 -1.87 6.22 -10.23
N SER A 148 -1.11 5.31 -9.65
CA SER A 148 -0.68 5.40 -8.24
C SER A 148 0.17 6.63 -7.96
N GLU A 149 1.11 6.97 -8.85
CA GLU A 149 1.96 8.14 -8.68
C GLU A 149 1.19 9.45 -8.87
N THR A 150 0.14 9.46 -9.72
CA THR A 150 -0.77 10.62 -9.85
C THR A 150 -1.56 10.85 -8.57
N GLU A 151 -2.08 9.79 -7.95
CA GLU A 151 -2.80 9.87 -6.68
C GLU A 151 -1.92 10.42 -5.56
N VAL A 152 -0.67 9.93 -5.45
CA VAL A 152 0.29 10.42 -4.45
C VAL A 152 0.70 11.87 -4.74
N LEU A 153 0.99 12.21 -5.99
CA LEU A 153 1.34 13.57 -6.37
C LEU A 153 0.19 14.53 -6.02
N ALA A 154 -1.05 14.20 -6.40
CA ALA A 154 -2.23 15.01 -6.07
C ALA A 154 -2.36 15.20 -4.56
N GLY A 155 -2.22 14.14 -3.76
CA GLY A 155 -2.30 14.22 -2.31
C GLY A 155 -1.19 15.06 -1.68
N ARG A 156 0.02 15.03 -2.25
CA ARG A 156 1.15 15.87 -1.81
C ARG A 156 0.97 17.34 -2.17
N LEU A 157 0.48 17.65 -3.38
CA LEU A 157 0.20 19.03 -3.79
C LEU A 157 -0.86 19.64 -2.88
N VAL A 158 -1.90 18.88 -2.56
CA VAL A 158 -2.97 19.32 -1.65
C VAL A 158 -2.47 19.46 -0.21
N SER A 159 -1.61 18.56 0.28
CA SER A 159 -1.07 18.67 1.64
C SER A 159 -0.24 19.95 1.80
N GLU A 160 0.55 20.31 0.80
CA GLU A 160 1.31 21.57 0.77
C GLU A 160 0.40 22.81 0.73
N TYR A 161 -0.62 22.80 -0.14
CA TYR A 161 -1.58 23.90 -0.25
C TYR A 161 -2.39 24.11 1.04
N THR A 162 -2.89 23.03 1.63
CA THR A 162 -3.69 23.07 2.87
C THR A 162 -2.85 23.50 4.07
N ALA A 163 -1.60 23.03 4.16
CA ALA A 163 -0.67 23.44 5.21
C ALA A 163 -0.37 24.95 5.14
N LYS A 164 -0.10 25.47 3.93
CA LYS A 164 0.18 26.91 3.72
C LYS A 164 -1.01 27.79 4.06
N ASN A 165 -2.22 27.39 3.68
CA ASN A 165 -3.44 28.17 3.89
C ASN A 165 -4.13 27.85 5.23
N HIS A 166 -3.51 27.02 6.08
CA HIS A 166 -4.03 26.56 7.36
C HIS A 166 -5.47 25.98 7.28
N ILE A 167 -5.78 25.28 6.20
CA ILE A 167 -7.09 24.65 5.99
C ILE A 167 -7.14 23.37 6.82
N PRO A 168 -8.12 23.19 7.72
CA PRO A 168 -8.22 21.98 8.50
C PRO A 168 -8.71 20.84 7.60
N VAL A 169 -7.87 19.82 7.44
CA VAL A 169 -8.14 18.61 6.65
C VAL A 169 -7.58 17.39 7.38
N PHE A 170 -7.93 16.19 6.93
CA PHE A 170 -7.35 14.94 7.40
C PHE A 170 -6.08 14.63 6.62
N TYR A 171 -4.98 14.48 7.36
CA TYR A 171 -3.67 14.04 6.87
C TYR A 171 -3.45 12.58 7.26
N ASP A 172 -2.99 11.78 6.30
CA ASP A 172 -2.54 10.41 6.50
C ASP A 172 -1.04 10.42 6.80
N THR A 173 -0.70 10.02 8.02
CA THR A 173 0.65 10.05 8.57
C THR A 173 1.10 8.64 8.94
N LYS A 174 2.38 8.37 8.72
CA LYS A 174 3.01 7.10 9.08
C LYS A 174 4.43 7.41 9.52
N GLU A 175 4.55 7.64 10.82
CA GLU A 175 5.80 8.01 11.48
C GLU A 175 6.63 6.76 11.76
N LEU A 176 7.94 6.96 11.93
CA LEU A 176 8.84 5.90 12.35
C LEU A 176 8.55 5.53 13.82
N LEU A 177 8.66 4.25 14.15
CA LEU A 177 8.68 3.84 15.55
C LEU A 177 9.86 4.55 16.22
N HIS A 178 9.61 5.22 17.34
CA HIS A 178 10.66 5.90 18.09
C HIS A 178 11.71 4.85 18.47
N GLN A 179 12.85 4.86 17.77
CA GLN A 179 14.05 4.19 18.23
C GLN A 179 14.49 4.94 19.48
N GLN A 180 13.96 4.51 20.63
CA GLN A 180 14.43 5.00 21.92
C GLN A 180 15.95 4.84 22.00
N GLU A 181 16.53 5.76 22.75
CA GLU A 181 17.94 6.13 22.85
C GLU A 181 18.97 5.01 22.57
N PRO A 182 20.08 5.33 21.88
CA PRO A 182 21.01 4.38 21.29
C PRO A 182 21.79 3.48 22.26
N GLU A 183 21.58 3.57 23.57
CA GLU A 183 22.46 2.95 24.57
C GLU A 183 21.90 1.70 25.26
N THR A 184 20.62 1.32 25.10
CA THR A 184 20.04 0.24 25.94
C THR A 184 19.29 -0.90 25.24
N MET A 185 19.15 -0.93 23.91
CA MET A 185 18.48 -2.06 23.26
C MET A 185 19.30 -2.69 22.14
N ILE A 186 19.39 -4.02 22.19
CA ILE A 186 19.78 -4.89 21.08
C ILE A 186 18.97 -4.42 19.88
N ARG A 187 19.65 -3.89 18.85
CA ARG A 187 18.98 -3.51 17.60
C ARG A 187 18.68 -4.82 16.89
N ASP A 188 17.41 -5.20 16.83
CA ASP A 188 16.98 -6.32 16.00
C ASP A 188 17.31 -5.98 14.54
N GLU A 189 18.36 -6.62 14.04
CA GLU A 189 18.78 -6.50 12.65
C GLU A 189 17.86 -7.36 11.78
N VAL A 190 17.45 -6.80 10.65
CA VAL A 190 16.62 -7.51 9.67
C VAL A 190 17.41 -7.69 8.39
N LEU A 191 17.32 -8.88 7.79
CA LEU A 191 17.98 -9.16 6.52
C LEU A 191 17.21 -8.47 5.39
N ILE A 192 17.94 -7.76 4.55
CA ILE A 192 17.43 -7.14 3.32
C ILE A 192 18.05 -7.85 2.13
N LYS A 193 17.16 -8.38 1.28
CA LYS A 193 17.54 -8.99 0.02
C LYS A 193 17.29 -8.06 -1.15
N HIS A 194 18.14 -8.20 -2.16
CA HIS A 194 18.02 -7.50 -3.42
C HIS A 194 17.36 -8.40 -4.48
N ASP A 195 16.52 -7.81 -5.34
CA ASP A 195 16.08 -8.50 -6.56
C ASP A 195 17.25 -8.71 -7.54
N ASN A 196 18.33 -7.93 -7.40
CA ASN A 196 19.55 -8.08 -8.17
C ASN A 196 20.51 -9.05 -7.48
N LEU A 197 20.61 -10.27 -8.03
CA LEU A 197 21.50 -11.34 -7.57
C LEU A 197 23.00 -10.97 -7.52
N LEU A 198 23.41 -9.86 -8.16
CA LEU A 198 24.80 -9.39 -8.13
C LEU A 198 25.13 -8.56 -6.88
N LEU A 199 24.13 -8.09 -6.15
CA LEU A 199 24.32 -7.33 -4.92
C LEU A 199 24.24 -8.29 -3.72
N PRO A 200 25.17 -8.19 -2.75
CA PRO A 200 25.11 -9.00 -1.54
C PRO A 200 23.93 -8.56 -0.66
N ASP A 201 23.27 -9.52 -0.04
CA ASP A 201 22.30 -9.26 1.02
C ASP A 201 22.99 -8.52 2.19
N PHE A 202 22.25 -7.63 2.86
CA PHE A 202 22.79 -6.85 3.99
C PHE A 202 21.80 -6.80 5.15
N SER A 203 22.30 -6.58 6.37
CA SER A 203 21.45 -6.37 7.54
C SER A 203 21.15 -4.89 7.74
N ALA A 204 19.89 -4.58 8.06
CA ALA A 204 19.43 -3.25 8.37
C ALA A 204 18.95 -3.13 9.80
N SER A 205 19.40 -2.08 10.49
CA SER A 205 18.98 -1.69 11.84
C SER A 205 18.15 -0.41 11.84
N SER A 206 17.91 0.18 10.67
CA SER A 206 17.14 1.42 10.52
C SER A 206 16.36 1.45 9.22
N TYR A 207 15.21 2.11 9.25
CA TYR A 207 14.39 2.35 8.07
C TYR A 207 15.16 3.01 6.91
N PHE A 208 16.07 3.93 7.23
CA PHE A 208 16.85 4.66 6.23
C PHE A 208 17.84 3.79 5.45
N GLN A 209 18.12 2.58 5.92
CA GLN A 209 19.00 1.62 5.24
C GLN A 209 18.26 0.79 4.18
N ILE A 210 16.93 0.63 4.32
CA ILE A 210 16.12 -0.18 3.38
C ILE A 210 16.20 0.34 1.94
N PRO A 211 16.15 1.66 1.69
CA PRO A 211 16.36 2.24 0.37
C PRO A 211 17.65 1.87 -0.37
N TYR A 212 18.69 1.36 0.30
CA TYR A 212 19.87 0.84 -0.39
C TYR A 212 19.58 -0.46 -1.15
N GLY A 213 18.49 -1.14 -0.80
CA GLY A 213 17.94 -2.33 -1.46
C GLY A 213 17.38 -2.12 -2.86
N ARG A 214 17.31 -0.87 -3.35
CA ARG A 214 16.56 -0.52 -4.57
C ARG A 214 17.17 -1.07 -5.86
N ASP A 215 16.30 -1.40 -6.79
CA ASP A 215 16.64 -1.76 -8.15
C ASP A 215 16.93 -0.52 -9.04
N VAL A 216 17.25 -0.77 -10.31
CA VAL A 216 17.51 0.29 -11.31
C VAL A 216 16.27 1.16 -11.57
N SER A 217 15.07 0.62 -11.33
CA SER A 217 13.82 1.34 -11.51
C SER A 217 13.41 2.16 -10.27
N GLY A 218 14.12 2.01 -9.15
CA GLY A 218 13.90 2.72 -7.90
C GLY A 218 12.93 2.02 -6.94
N HIS A 219 12.50 0.81 -7.24
CA HIS A 219 11.66 -0.02 -6.39
C HIS A 219 12.50 -0.89 -5.45
N VAL A 220 11.94 -1.27 -4.31
CA VAL A 220 12.52 -2.27 -3.42
C VAL A 220 11.87 -3.63 -3.67
N SER A 221 12.57 -4.70 -3.28
CA SER A 221 12.02 -6.05 -3.27
C SER A 221 10.81 -6.15 -2.33
N THR A 222 9.92 -7.12 -2.60
CA THR A 222 8.77 -7.40 -1.75
C THR A 222 9.20 -7.71 -0.32
N SER A 223 10.25 -8.51 -0.16
CA SER A 223 10.84 -8.85 1.13
C SER A 223 11.30 -7.62 1.90
N ALA A 224 12.05 -6.72 1.26
CA ALA A 224 12.49 -5.47 1.86
C ALA A 224 11.32 -4.57 2.28
N SER A 225 10.24 -4.51 1.49
CA SER A 225 9.05 -3.73 1.84
C SER A 225 8.24 -4.32 3.00
N ILE A 226 8.20 -5.64 3.14
CA ILE A 226 7.54 -6.29 4.28
C ILE A 226 8.33 -5.98 5.54
N VAL A 227 9.64 -6.20 5.50
CA VAL A 227 10.61 -5.88 6.57
C VAL A 227 10.55 -4.40 6.97
N ALA A 228 10.33 -3.49 6.02
CA ALA A 228 10.19 -2.07 6.31
C ALA A 228 9.09 -1.75 7.33
N SER A 229 8.06 -2.58 7.40
CA SER A 229 6.96 -2.42 8.35
C SER A 229 7.41 -2.56 9.80
N ASN A 230 8.53 -3.25 10.07
CA ASN A 230 9.08 -3.39 11.43
C ASN A 230 9.62 -2.06 12.00
N PHE A 231 9.92 -1.08 11.14
CA PHE A 231 10.41 0.24 11.57
C PHE A 231 9.34 1.33 11.51
N LEU A 232 8.17 1.02 10.95
CA LEU A 232 7.08 1.97 10.73
C LEU A 232 6.03 1.82 11.83
N GLY A 233 5.52 2.96 12.31
CA GLY A 233 4.34 3.00 13.18
C GLY A 233 3.06 2.61 12.44
N MET A 234 1.98 2.56 13.21
CA MET A 234 0.63 2.37 12.65
C MET A 234 0.24 3.56 11.79
N ASP A 235 -0.60 3.33 10.78
CA ASP A 235 -1.17 4.41 9.98
C ASP A 235 -2.09 5.25 10.88
N THR A 236 -1.78 6.54 11.00
CA THR A 236 -2.52 7.50 11.82
C THR A 236 -3.13 8.58 10.96
N ILE A 237 -4.27 9.08 11.41
CA ILE A 237 -4.94 10.22 10.80
C ILE A 237 -4.77 11.40 11.73
N SER A 238 -4.15 12.46 11.24
CA SER A 238 -3.94 13.69 11.99
C SER A 238 -4.64 14.87 11.30
N THR A 239 -4.88 15.94 12.07
CA THR A 239 -5.36 17.23 11.53
C THR A 239 -4.22 18.25 11.39
N TYR A 240 -3.00 17.83 11.71
CA TYR A 240 -1.82 18.67 11.74
C TYR A 240 -0.88 18.27 10.59
N PRO A 241 -0.34 19.25 9.85
CA PRO A 241 0.51 18.97 8.70
C PRO A 241 1.92 18.47 9.07
N GLU A 242 2.26 18.44 10.37
CA GLU A 242 3.61 18.16 10.88
C GLU A 242 3.98 16.67 10.86
N GLY A 243 3.00 15.77 10.87
CA GLY A 243 3.29 14.34 10.82
C GLY A 243 3.83 13.94 9.46
N GLU A 244 4.92 13.18 9.44
CA GLU A 244 5.52 12.68 8.21
C GLU A 244 4.81 11.40 7.72
N ASN A 245 4.93 11.10 6.44
CA ASN A 245 4.59 9.79 5.90
C ASN A 245 5.86 9.16 5.31
N SER A 246 6.60 8.46 6.17
CA SER A 246 7.93 7.92 5.83
C SER A 246 7.86 6.84 4.75
N ARG A 247 6.75 6.09 4.66
CA ARG A 247 6.51 5.08 3.61
C ARG A 247 6.47 5.72 2.23
N VAL A 248 5.70 6.82 2.10
CA VAL A 248 5.53 7.53 0.84
C VAL A 248 6.68 8.51 0.59
N GLY A 249 7.47 8.87 1.60
CA GLY A 249 8.60 9.80 1.49
C GLY A 249 8.14 11.26 1.42
N THR A 250 7.04 11.58 2.11
CA THR A 250 6.53 12.96 2.23
C THR A 250 6.79 13.50 3.63
N ARG A 251 7.39 14.70 3.70
CA ARG A 251 7.69 15.42 4.96
C ARG A 251 6.46 15.99 5.65
N LYS A 252 5.36 16.08 4.92
CA LYS A 252 4.03 16.38 5.45
C LYS A 252 3.15 15.18 5.19
N GLY A 253 2.13 15.00 6.01
CA GLY A 253 1.15 13.95 5.81
C GLY A 253 0.50 14.03 4.43
N LEU A 254 -0.03 12.92 3.96
CA LEU A 254 -0.68 12.85 2.66
C LEU A 254 -2.17 13.21 2.81
N VAL A 255 -2.71 14.09 1.96
CA VAL A 255 -4.14 14.42 2.01
C VAL A 255 -4.85 13.73 0.86
N ASN A 256 -5.65 12.69 1.14
CA ASN A 256 -6.46 12.08 0.08
C ASN A 256 -7.60 13.02 -0.32
N VAL A 257 -7.71 13.28 -1.63
CA VAL A 257 -8.83 13.98 -2.28
C VAL A 257 -9.27 13.30 -3.58
N VAL A 258 -8.67 12.19 -3.99
CA VAL A 258 -8.96 11.56 -5.29
C VAL A 258 -10.19 10.67 -5.17
N ASP A 259 -10.28 9.88 -4.10
CA ASP A 259 -11.31 8.84 -3.93
C ASP A 259 -12.56 9.34 -3.18
N ALA A 260 -13.06 10.52 -3.54
CA ALA A 260 -14.17 11.13 -2.80
C ALA A 260 -15.50 10.36 -2.90
N THR A 261 -15.67 9.48 -3.88
CA THR A 261 -16.85 8.61 -4.02
C THR A 261 -16.82 7.42 -3.07
N GLU A 262 -15.63 6.94 -2.73
CA GLU A 262 -15.43 5.72 -1.91
C GLU A 262 -15.04 6.06 -0.47
N SER A 263 -14.37 7.20 -0.28
CA SER A 263 -13.85 7.63 1.01
C SER A 263 -14.51 8.92 1.47
N ILE A 264 -15.29 8.80 2.55
CA ILE A 264 -15.89 9.96 3.22
C ILE A 264 -14.83 10.95 3.71
N LYS A 265 -13.63 10.46 4.07
CA LYS A 265 -12.49 11.30 4.47
C LYS A 265 -12.04 12.19 3.29
N ALA A 266 -11.88 11.59 2.10
CA ALA A 266 -11.52 12.33 0.89
C ALA A 266 -12.61 13.33 0.48
N TYR A 267 -13.88 12.93 0.60
CA TYR A 267 -15.02 13.83 0.37
C TYR A 267 -15.02 15.04 1.32
N LEU A 268 -14.82 14.83 2.62
CA LEU A 268 -14.74 15.91 3.60
C LEU A 268 -13.55 16.84 3.33
N ASN A 269 -12.40 16.28 2.97
CA ASN A 269 -11.23 17.06 2.56
C ASN A 269 -11.55 17.96 1.36
N GLN A 270 -12.16 17.40 0.30
CA GLN A 270 -12.60 18.18 -0.86
C GLN A 270 -13.55 19.32 -0.45
N LEU A 271 -14.53 19.06 0.43
CA LEU A 271 -15.46 20.08 0.89
C LEU A 271 -14.77 21.23 1.65
N GLN A 272 -13.81 20.93 2.54
CA GLN A 272 -13.06 21.97 3.26
C GLN A 272 -12.24 22.84 2.31
N ILE A 273 -11.56 22.21 1.34
CA ILE A 273 -10.74 22.89 0.35
C ILE A 273 -11.60 23.76 -0.57
N LEU A 274 -12.66 23.19 -1.15
CA LEU A 274 -13.58 23.89 -2.04
C LEU A 274 -14.24 25.07 -1.34
N GLN A 275 -14.58 24.90 -0.06
CA GLN A 275 -15.10 25.99 0.73
C GLN A 275 -14.10 27.11 0.94
N HIS A 276 -12.83 26.78 1.23
CA HIS A 276 -11.78 27.78 1.34
C HIS A 276 -11.62 28.55 0.03
N VAL A 277 -11.56 27.85 -1.11
CA VAL A 277 -11.46 28.47 -2.44
C VAL A 277 -12.66 29.36 -2.74
N HIS A 278 -13.89 28.89 -2.46
CA HIS A 278 -15.08 29.70 -2.63
C HIS A 278 -15.03 30.95 -1.75
N PHE A 279 -14.61 30.81 -0.49
CA PHE A 279 -14.48 31.94 0.43
C PHE A 279 -13.45 32.95 -0.07
N THR A 280 -12.26 32.54 -0.50
CA THR A 280 -11.24 33.49 -0.99
C THR A 280 -11.70 34.25 -2.23
N HIS A 281 -12.46 33.61 -3.12
CA HIS A 281 -13.04 34.28 -4.30
C HIS A 281 -14.25 35.19 -3.97
N THR A 282 -15.02 34.88 -2.92
CA THR A 282 -16.26 35.60 -2.56
C THR A 282 -16.16 36.47 -1.30
N ALA A 283 -14.98 36.54 -0.66
CA ALA A 283 -14.70 37.16 0.64
C ALA A 283 -15.11 38.64 0.78
N HIS A 284 -15.43 39.32 -0.32
CA HIS A 284 -16.00 40.66 -0.30
C HIS A 284 -17.47 40.73 0.18
N ALA A 285 -18.18 39.59 0.26
CA ALA A 285 -19.55 39.55 0.75
C ALA A 285 -19.62 39.41 2.29
N GLN A 286 -20.20 40.42 2.94
CA GLN A 286 -20.33 40.55 4.41
C GLN A 286 -21.03 39.35 5.08
N VAL A 287 -21.88 38.64 4.35
CA VAL A 287 -22.57 37.41 4.77
C VAL A 287 -21.58 36.32 5.18
N PHE A 288 -20.49 36.12 4.44
CA PHE A 288 -19.55 35.02 4.70
C PHE A 288 -18.70 35.21 5.95
N LYS A 289 -18.39 36.46 6.34
CA LYS A 289 -17.71 36.75 7.61
C LYS A 289 -18.56 36.30 8.80
N SER A 290 -19.87 36.49 8.73
CA SER A 290 -20.80 36.03 9.77
C SER A 290 -20.92 34.51 9.82
N THR A 291 -20.96 33.83 8.68
CA THR A 291 -21.07 32.37 8.66
C THR A 291 -19.82 31.68 9.19
N HIS A 292 -18.63 32.28 9.03
CA HIS A 292 -17.40 31.75 9.61
C HIS A 292 -17.40 31.83 11.14
N SER A 293 -17.84 32.96 11.72
CA SER A 293 -17.92 33.12 13.18
C SER A 293 -18.91 32.16 13.85
N TYR A 294 -19.96 31.77 13.13
CA TYR A 294 -20.98 30.84 13.63
C TYR A 294 -20.74 29.36 13.27
N SER A 295 -19.62 29.02 12.63
CA SER A 295 -19.29 27.64 12.21
C SER A 295 -19.41 26.59 13.33
N HIS A 296 -19.16 26.97 14.58
CA HIS A 296 -19.32 26.10 15.76
C HIS A 296 -20.76 25.62 15.97
N LEU A 297 -21.78 26.41 15.58
CA LEU A 297 -23.18 26.02 15.71
C LEU A 297 -23.54 24.85 14.77
N ARG A 298 -22.72 24.57 13.74
CA ARG A 298 -22.93 23.40 12.88
C ARG A 298 -22.78 22.08 13.65
N ALA A 299 -21.91 22.04 14.66
CA ALA A 299 -21.78 20.89 15.55
C ALA A 299 -23.03 20.64 16.40
N LEU A 300 -23.84 21.69 16.63
CA LEU A 300 -25.10 21.62 17.35
C LEU A 300 -26.29 21.32 16.43
N GLY A 301 -26.04 21.02 15.15
CA GLY A 301 -27.06 20.66 14.17
C GLY A 301 -27.64 21.82 13.37
N TYR A 302 -27.11 23.05 13.53
CA TYR A 302 -27.57 24.19 12.74
C TYR A 302 -27.07 24.13 11.30
N SER A 303 -27.96 24.36 10.34
CA SER A 303 -27.66 24.38 8.90
C SER A 303 -26.94 25.68 8.50
N LEU A 304 -25.64 25.76 8.78
CA LEU A 304 -24.80 26.89 8.40
C LEU A 304 -23.88 26.53 7.24
N HIS A 305 -23.72 27.48 6.30
CA HIS A 305 -22.75 27.40 5.20
C HIS A 305 -21.35 27.79 5.71
N GLY A 306 -20.53 26.82 6.12
CA GLY A 306 -19.28 27.14 6.85
C GLY A 306 -18.30 25.97 6.89
N SER A 307 -17.00 26.27 6.84
CA SER A 307 -15.96 25.25 6.99
C SER A 307 -16.10 24.64 8.37
N MET A 308 -15.73 23.37 8.51
CA MET A 308 -15.78 22.76 9.84
C MET A 308 -14.59 23.30 10.62
N SER A 309 -14.82 23.65 11.89
CA SER A 309 -13.71 24.05 12.75
C SER A 309 -12.79 22.85 12.98
N ARG A 310 -11.50 23.14 13.25
CA ARG A 310 -10.50 22.09 13.50
C ARG A 310 -10.95 21.14 14.60
N ASN A 311 -11.49 21.66 15.71
CA ASN A 311 -11.96 20.85 16.84
C ASN A 311 -13.04 19.83 16.43
N ILE A 312 -13.91 20.19 15.48
CA ILE A 312 -14.94 19.28 14.97
C ILE A 312 -14.29 18.17 14.14
N ILE A 313 -13.38 18.54 13.23
CA ILE A 313 -12.65 17.58 12.39
C ILE A 313 -11.83 16.62 13.27
N GLU A 314 -11.15 17.16 14.28
CA GLU A 314 -10.36 16.42 15.25
C GLU A 314 -11.21 15.41 16.03
N ALA A 315 -12.46 15.75 16.39
CA ALA A 315 -13.37 14.82 17.05
C ALA A 315 -13.71 13.58 16.21
N TYR A 316 -13.57 13.64 14.87
CA TYR A 316 -13.80 12.50 13.98
C TYR A 316 -12.54 11.66 13.71
N THR A 317 -11.35 12.13 14.08
CA THR A 317 -10.08 11.42 13.78
C THR A 317 -10.07 10.01 14.34
N SER A 318 -10.39 9.85 15.63
CA SER A 318 -10.46 8.54 16.30
C SER A 318 -11.42 7.56 15.61
N ARG A 319 -12.57 8.05 15.14
CA ARG A 319 -13.54 7.23 14.41
C ARG A 319 -13.00 6.82 13.05
N PHE A 320 -12.37 7.72 12.31
CA PHE A 320 -11.78 7.37 11.01
C PHE A 320 -10.63 6.40 11.16
N THR A 321 -9.77 6.57 12.16
CA THR A 321 -8.69 5.63 12.46
C THR A 321 -9.26 4.25 12.82
N ALA A 322 -10.26 4.19 13.70
CA ALA A 322 -10.91 2.93 14.06
C ALA A 322 -11.61 2.26 12.87
N CYS A 323 -12.30 3.02 12.01
CA CYS A 323 -12.92 2.51 10.80
C CYS A 323 -11.88 1.97 9.80
N ALA A 324 -10.75 2.67 9.61
CA ALA A 324 -9.68 2.23 8.71
C ALA A 324 -9.00 0.94 9.22
N LEU A 325 -8.73 0.86 10.52
CA LEU A 325 -8.20 -0.35 11.14
C LEU A 325 -9.19 -1.51 11.05
N GLY A 326 -10.46 -1.26 11.35
CA GLY A 326 -11.53 -2.27 11.27
C GLY A 326 -11.75 -2.79 9.85
N SER A 327 -11.80 -1.90 8.85
CA SER A 327 -11.97 -2.29 7.45
C SER A 327 -10.77 -3.08 6.94
N SER A 328 -9.55 -2.66 7.28
CA SER A 328 -8.31 -3.38 6.93
C SER A 328 -8.27 -4.77 7.57
N TYR A 329 -8.60 -4.87 8.86
CA TYR A 329 -8.64 -6.15 9.58
C TYR A 329 -9.69 -7.11 9.00
N LEU A 330 -10.91 -6.63 8.74
CA LEU A 330 -11.97 -7.46 8.15
C LEU A 330 -11.62 -7.90 6.73
N ALA A 331 -11.08 -7.00 5.91
CA ALA A 331 -10.62 -7.33 4.55
C ALA A 331 -9.50 -8.38 4.58
N ALA A 332 -8.52 -8.23 5.47
CA ALA A 332 -7.42 -9.18 5.64
C ALA A 332 -7.93 -10.55 6.12
N THR A 333 -8.83 -10.58 7.10
CA THR A 333 -9.41 -11.81 7.66
C THR A 333 -10.25 -12.54 6.62
N GLN A 334 -11.11 -11.80 5.92
CA GLN A 334 -11.92 -12.35 4.83
C GLN A 334 -11.03 -12.88 3.71
N ARG A 335 -10.03 -12.12 3.28
CA ARG A 335 -9.07 -12.56 2.26
C ARG A 335 -8.34 -13.83 2.70
N LYS A 336 -7.82 -13.87 3.93
CA LYS A 336 -7.17 -15.04 4.51
C LYS A 336 -8.09 -16.27 4.42
N TYR A 337 -9.32 -16.16 4.90
CA TYR A 337 -10.30 -17.25 4.83
C TYR A 337 -10.46 -17.80 3.40
N TRP A 338 -10.64 -16.92 2.41
CA TRP A 338 -10.87 -17.37 1.03
C TRP A 338 -9.61 -17.93 0.35
N VAL A 339 -8.45 -17.37 0.64
CA VAL A 339 -7.16 -17.92 0.18
C VAL A 339 -6.98 -19.33 0.75
N LEU A 340 -7.22 -19.51 2.04
CA LEU A 340 -7.14 -20.83 2.68
C LEU A 340 -8.17 -21.81 2.13
N LYS A 341 -9.40 -21.36 1.84
CA LYS A 341 -10.40 -22.22 1.17
C LYS A 341 -9.95 -22.65 -0.23
N ALA A 342 -9.26 -21.78 -0.98
CA ALA A 342 -8.70 -22.15 -2.28
C ALA A 342 -7.60 -23.22 -2.14
N VAL A 343 -6.74 -23.07 -1.12
CA VAL A 343 -5.69 -24.05 -0.80
C VAL A 343 -6.29 -25.39 -0.36
N GLU A 344 -7.30 -25.36 0.51
CA GLU A 344 -8.01 -26.55 1.01
C GLU A 344 -8.68 -27.35 -0.13
N GLN A 345 -9.22 -26.66 -1.15
CA GLN A 345 -9.84 -27.32 -2.31
C GLN A 345 -8.82 -28.05 -3.20
N LYS A 346 -7.59 -27.52 -3.35
CA LYS A 346 -6.57 -28.06 -4.25
C LYS A 346 -5.15 -27.89 -3.70
N PRO A 347 -4.77 -28.60 -2.62
CA PRO A 347 -3.47 -28.38 -1.95
C PRO A 347 -2.27 -28.73 -2.84
N HIS A 348 -2.43 -29.71 -3.73
CA HIS A 348 -1.39 -30.17 -4.65
C HIS A 348 -0.96 -29.13 -5.70
N LEU A 349 -1.72 -28.05 -5.90
CA LEU A 349 -1.33 -26.95 -6.79
C LEU A 349 -0.40 -25.93 -6.12
N PHE A 350 -0.20 -26.05 -4.81
CA PHE A 350 0.55 -25.12 -3.98
C PHE A 350 1.84 -25.77 -3.50
N THR A 351 2.84 -25.79 -4.38
CA THR A 351 4.20 -26.27 -4.12
C THR A 351 5.21 -25.20 -4.49
N ASP A 352 6.39 -25.25 -3.89
CA ASP A 352 7.52 -24.34 -4.15
C ASP A 352 7.15 -22.85 -4.02
N MET A 353 6.46 -22.48 -2.95
CA MET A 353 6.02 -21.11 -2.68
C MET A 353 7.10 -20.31 -1.95
N ARG A 354 7.30 -19.05 -2.34
CA ARG A 354 8.30 -18.17 -1.74
C ARG A 354 7.73 -17.48 -0.52
N CYS A 355 8.45 -17.62 0.59
CA CYS A 355 8.05 -17.14 1.91
C CYS A 355 9.15 -16.24 2.50
N VAL A 356 8.78 -15.06 2.96
CA VAL A 356 9.68 -14.12 3.64
C VAL A 356 9.41 -14.20 5.14
N VAL A 357 10.41 -14.56 5.95
CA VAL A 357 10.25 -14.70 7.40
C VAL A 357 9.96 -13.34 8.03
N THR A 358 8.81 -13.22 8.70
CA THR A 358 8.34 -11.99 9.35
C THR A 358 8.57 -12.01 10.85
N HIS A 359 8.52 -13.19 11.47
CA HIS A 359 8.69 -13.35 12.91
C HIS A 359 9.32 -14.71 13.23
N ILE A 360 10.30 -14.69 14.11
CA ILE A 360 10.92 -15.89 14.68
C ILE A 360 10.45 -15.99 16.11
N SER A 361 9.62 -16.99 16.38
CA SER A 361 9.28 -17.39 17.74
C SER A 361 10.57 -17.94 18.36
N ARG A 362 11.28 -17.14 19.16
CA ARG A 362 12.24 -17.73 20.09
C ARG A 362 11.39 -18.49 21.10
N ASP A 363 11.43 -19.81 21.05
CA ASP A 363 11.01 -20.61 22.20
C ASP A 363 11.67 -19.96 23.42
N ILE A 364 10.85 -19.42 24.32
CA ILE A 364 11.32 -18.98 25.63
C ILE A 364 12.10 -20.18 26.14
N GLU A 365 13.40 -20.01 26.40
CA GLU A 365 14.22 -21.03 27.04
C GLU A 365 13.45 -21.48 28.27
N LEU A 366 12.81 -22.65 28.17
CA LEU A 366 12.29 -23.35 29.32
C LEU A 366 13.51 -23.54 30.18
N GLY A 367 13.54 -22.77 31.27
CA GLY A 367 14.66 -22.74 32.19
C GLY A 367 15.12 -24.16 32.43
N SER A 368 16.42 -24.35 32.37
CA SER A 368 17.07 -25.45 33.05
C SER A 368 16.53 -25.46 34.47
N VAL A 369 15.53 -26.32 34.70
CA VAL A 369 15.10 -26.71 36.04
C VAL A 369 16.29 -27.49 36.57
N SER A 370 17.20 -26.75 37.21
CA SER A 370 18.07 -27.32 38.22
C SER A 370 17.17 -28.08 39.17
N GLU A 371 17.35 -29.38 39.22
CA GLU A 371 16.80 -30.25 40.24
C GLU A 371 17.13 -29.65 41.60
N ASP A 372 16.17 -29.03 42.26
CA ASP A 372 16.13 -29.01 43.71
C ASP A 372 14.70 -28.76 44.22
N ASN A 373 14.36 -29.56 45.22
CA ASN A 373 13.03 -29.87 45.68
C ASN A 373 12.31 -28.74 46.46
N SER A 374 10.98 -28.88 46.48
CA SER A 374 10.03 -28.57 47.58
C SER A 374 9.42 -27.15 47.68
N HIS A 375 8.23 -26.96 47.09
CA HIS A 375 6.91 -26.93 47.79
C HIS A 375 5.81 -26.36 46.87
N PRO A 376 4.54 -26.79 47.01
CA PRO A 376 3.43 -26.34 46.15
C PRO A 376 2.60 -25.23 46.83
N GLN A 377 2.22 -24.20 46.07
CA GLN A 377 0.90 -23.53 46.12
C GLN A 377 0.90 -22.26 45.24
N SER A 378 0.04 -22.26 44.23
CA SER A 378 -1.17 -21.41 44.10
C SER A 378 -1.40 -20.95 42.67
N GLU A 379 -2.59 -21.26 42.17
CA GLU A 379 -3.18 -20.83 40.91
C GLU A 379 -3.15 -19.30 40.71
N SER A 380 -2.81 -18.87 39.49
CA SER A 380 -3.35 -17.64 38.92
C SER A 380 -3.34 -17.71 37.38
N ASP A 381 -4.54 -17.93 36.86
CA ASP A 381 -5.10 -17.52 35.58
C ASP A 381 -4.20 -16.78 34.57
N LEU A 382 -3.89 -17.46 33.46
CA LEU A 382 -3.74 -16.94 32.08
C LEU A 382 -3.78 -18.17 31.14
N PRO A 383 -4.56 -18.18 30.04
CA PRO A 383 -4.58 -19.32 29.14
C PRO A 383 -3.30 -19.32 28.28
N PRO A 384 -2.49 -20.41 28.27
CA PRO A 384 -1.48 -20.55 27.24
C PRO A 384 -2.22 -20.92 25.95
N HIS A 385 -2.04 -20.14 24.90
CA HIS A 385 -2.41 -20.54 23.54
C HIS A 385 -1.49 -21.69 23.08
N GLN A 386 -1.61 -22.87 23.68
CA GLN A 386 -1.04 -24.12 23.18
C GLN A 386 -2.11 -24.78 22.29
N LEU A 387 -2.12 -24.40 21.01
CA LEU A 387 -3.08 -24.87 20.00
C LEU A 387 -2.63 -26.15 19.26
N PHE A 388 -1.57 -26.82 19.71
CA PHE A 388 -1.05 -28.01 19.04
C PHE A 388 -0.67 -29.10 20.04
N ASP A 389 -1.13 -30.32 19.75
CA ASP A 389 -0.57 -31.53 20.36
C ASP A 389 0.83 -31.76 19.76
N GLN A 390 1.85 -31.24 20.44
CA GLN A 390 3.27 -31.32 20.03
C GLN A 390 3.82 -32.76 20.06
N SER A 391 3.04 -33.74 20.53
CA SER A 391 3.47 -35.13 20.71
C SER A 391 3.65 -35.93 19.40
N SER A 392 3.14 -35.43 18.27
CA SER A 392 3.26 -36.08 16.95
C SER A 392 4.38 -35.52 16.06
N TRP A 393 5.18 -34.59 16.57
CA TRP A 393 6.21 -33.90 15.79
C TRP A 393 7.56 -34.60 15.97
N PRO A 394 8.46 -34.60 14.97
CA PRO A 394 9.86 -34.99 15.18
C PRO A 394 10.50 -33.93 16.08
N SER A 395 10.40 -34.12 17.39
CA SER A 395 10.48 -33.09 18.43
C SER A 395 11.91 -32.62 18.77
N SER A 396 12.82 -32.54 17.81
CA SER A 396 14.15 -31.97 18.03
C SER A 396 14.75 -31.17 16.88
N GLU A 397 14.23 -31.30 15.66
CA GLU A 397 14.93 -30.81 14.45
C GLU A 397 14.25 -29.66 13.73
N CYS A 398 13.01 -29.30 14.06
CA CYS A 398 12.28 -28.22 13.38
C CYS A 398 11.85 -27.09 14.34
N GLN A 399 11.77 -25.87 13.82
CA GLN A 399 11.21 -24.70 14.48
C GLN A 399 10.08 -24.12 13.62
N ALA A 400 9.04 -23.59 14.27
CA ALA A 400 7.95 -22.91 13.60
C ALA A 400 8.22 -21.39 13.55
N VAL A 401 8.24 -20.82 12.35
CA VAL A 401 8.40 -19.38 12.12
C VAL A 401 7.16 -18.84 11.41
N ARG A 402 6.87 -17.55 11.57
CA ARG A 402 5.87 -16.89 10.71
C ARG A 402 6.57 -16.29 9.51
N ALA A 403 5.95 -16.46 8.35
CA ALA A 403 6.46 -15.93 7.11
C ALA A 403 5.31 -15.40 6.25
N TYR A 404 5.56 -14.36 5.47
CA TYR A 404 4.66 -13.91 4.44
C TYR A 404 4.90 -14.70 3.15
N CYS A 405 3.89 -15.42 2.67
CA CYS A 405 3.96 -16.12 1.39
C CYS A 405 3.55 -15.16 0.26
N GLU A 406 4.43 -14.94 -0.72
CA GLU A 406 4.17 -13.97 -1.80
C GLU A 406 3.03 -14.42 -2.71
N GLU A 407 2.97 -15.71 -3.06
CA GLU A 407 1.98 -16.26 -3.97
C GLU A 407 0.57 -16.27 -3.37
N LEU A 408 0.45 -16.52 -2.05
CA LEU A 408 -0.81 -16.47 -1.32
C LEU A 408 -1.14 -15.05 -0.83
N GLY A 409 -0.13 -14.21 -0.68
CA GLY A 409 -0.20 -12.85 -0.14
C GLY A 409 -0.67 -12.77 1.32
N ILE A 410 -0.48 -13.83 2.10
CA ILE A 410 -0.89 -13.88 3.51
C ILE A 410 0.27 -14.34 4.37
N GLU A 411 0.21 -14.04 5.66
CA GLU A 411 1.11 -14.64 6.65
C GLU A 411 0.71 -16.09 6.93
N VAL A 412 1.71 -16.97 6.92
CA VAL A 412 1.63 -18.42 7.08
C VAL A 412 2.59 -18.89 8.17
N GLU A 413 2.32 -20.05 8.75
CA GLU A 413 3.27 -20.73 9.63
C GLU A 413 4.15 -21.66 8.79
N LEU A 414 5.45 -21.56 8.95
CA LEU A 414 6.44 -22.33 8.20
C LEU A 414 7.28 -23.17 9.17
N LEU A 415 7.41 -24.46 8.89
CA LEU A 415 8.33 -25.35 9.58
C LEU A 415 9.69 -25.31 8.91
N VAL A 416 10.72 -24.98 9.68
CA VAL A 416 12.09 -24.89 9.18
C VAL A 416 13.00 -25.77 10.04
N GLY A 417 13.91 -26.49 9.42
CA GLY A 417 14.94 -27.23 10.15
C GLY A 417 15.81 -26.29 11.00
N ARG A 418 16.05 -26.63 12.27
CA ARG A 418 16.86 -25.87 13.24
C ARG A 418 18.33 -25.74 12.82
N GLU A 419 18.81 -26.58 11.91
CA GLU A 419 20.15 -26.47 11.32
C GLU A 419 20.32 -25.21 10.45
N ARG A 420 19.22 -24.61 9.98
CA ARG A 420 19.27 -23.37 9.20
C ARG A 420 19.18 -22.18 10.16
N GLU A 421 20.22 -21.36 10.18
CA GLU A 421 20.13 -20.03 10.78
C GLU A 421 19.15 -19.19 9.95
N VAL A 422 17.99 -18.91 10.54
CA VAL A 422 16.94 -18.09 9.93
C VAL A 422 16.91 -16.76 10.67
N MET A 423 16.80 -15.67 9.91
CA MET A 423 16.58 -14.33 10.44
C MET A 423 15.28 -13.74 9.87
N VAL A 424 14.74 -12.72 10.51
CA VAL A 424 13.65 -11.94 9.92
C VAL A 424 14.16 -11.34 8.60
N GLY A 425 13.35 -11.42 7.54
CA GLY A 425 13.74 -11.06 6.17
C GLY A 425 14.39 -12.20 5.37
N SER A 426 14.71 -13.35 5.98
CA SER A 426 15.14 -14.52 5.22
C SER A 426 14.05 -15.01 4.27
N GLU A 427 14.43 -15.30 3.03
CA GLU A 427 13.54 -15.90 2.03
C GLU A 427 13.74 -17.42 2.01
N LEU A 428 12.64 -18.15 2.14
CA LEU A 428 12.57 -19.60 2.18
C LEU A 428 11.55 -20.08 1.16
N THR A 429 11.81 -21.24 0.55
CA THR A 429 10.85 -21.90 -0.33
C THR A 429 10.14 -22.98 0.46
N ALA A 430 8.82 -22.87 0.57
CA ALA A 430 7.96 -23.91 1.12
C ALA A 430 7.65 -24.94 0.04
N SER A 431 8.05 -26.19 0.26
CA SER A 431 7.87 -27.27 -0.70
C SER A 431 6.44 -27.78 -0.73
N ALA A 432 5.74 -27.77 0.40
CA ALA A 432 4.37 -28.28 0.48
C ALA A 432 3.52 -27.61 1.58
N VAL A 433 2.20 -27.71 1.39
CA VAL A 433 1.21 -27.44 2.44
C VAL A 433 1.05 -28.69 3.29
N LEU A 434 1.36 -28.60 4.59
CA LEU A 434 1.27 -29.71 5.54
C LEU A 434 -0.12 -29.78 6.17
N HIS A 435 -0.71 -28.63 6.48
CA HIS A 435 -2.01 -28.52 7.09
C HIS A 435 -2.69 -27.21 6.69
N VAL A 436 -4.01 -27.24 6.50
CA VAL A 436 -4.82 -26.05 6.24
C VAL A 436 -6.18 -26.21 6.94
N ASP A 437 -6.54 -25.20 7.72
CA ASP A 437 -7.89 -25.01 8.25
C ASP A 437 -8.32 -23.57 8.00
N ALA A 438 -9.13 -23.39 6.95
CA ALA A 438 -9.63 -22.08 6.61
C ALA A 438 -10.57 -21.50 7.67
N SER A 439 -11.28 -22.32 8.45
CA SER A 439 -12.26 -21.87 9.44
C SER A 439 -11.59 -21.22 10.64
N SER A 440 -10.48 -21.81 11.10
CA SER A 440 -9.64 -21.27 12.17
C SER A 440 -8.57 -20.29 11.63
N GLY A 441 -8.43 -20.16 10.31
CA GLY A 441 -7.47 -19.27 9.66
C GLY A 441 -6.02 -19.74 9.78
N ILE A 442 -5.80 -21.04 9.85
CA ILE A 442 -4.48 -21.66 10.09
C ILE A 442 -4.00 -22.33 8.80
N ILE A 443 -2.72 -22.14 8.50
CA ILE A 443 -2.01 -22.87 7.45
C ILE A 443 -0.59 -23.13 7.91
N LEU A 444 -0.17 -24.39 7.78
CA LEU A 444 1.17 -24.85 8.10
C LEU A 444 1.84 -25.36 6.82
N MET A 445 3.01 -24.83 6.54
CA MET A 445 3.82 -25.13 5.36
C MET A 445 5.18 -25.67 5.80
N GLY A 446 5.83 -26.44 4.93
CA GLY A 446 7.14 -27.06 5.19
C GLY A 446 8.06 -27.03 4.00
#